data_AF-A0A6G7XZQ3-F1
#
_entry.id   AF-A0A6G7XZQ3-F1
#
_cell.length_a   1.000
_cell.length_b   1.000
_cell.length_c   1.000
_cell.angle_alpha   90.00
_cell.angle_beta   90.00
_cell.angle_gamma   90.00
#
_symmetry.space_group_name_H-M   'P 1'
#
loop_
_entity.id
_entity.type
_entity.pdbx_description
1 polymer ?
#
loop_
_entity_poly.entity_id
_entity_poly.type
_entity_poly.pdbx_seq_one_letter_code
_entity_poly.pdbx_strand_id
1 'polypeptide(L)'
;MSVSYGRLNIELMQLLDGLDHLGMSDAVDETILEKQEFLARKLLQEGVPPHLMKLIFHESYLYQGNPNDSEIMNFLGQDMGSDVANTYAKMLIDFYVIESRLRFDRKPMLDSYGTIPSTVVNQSHTVRDLIYTSMYFRDFENINRKNYPKLMDEFTHKTFKSHAYEAMSLNGVIAKSILYCLKLNNYRIIQKGRMLGLDVDEVVRNYGN
;
A
#
# COMPACT_ATOMS: atom_id res chain seq x y z
N MET A 1 -8.00 14.20 26.87
CA MET A 1 -9.23 14.01 26.06
C MET A 1 -8.92 12.94 25.03
N SER A 2 -9.68 11.84 24.98
CA SER A 2 -9.52 10.81 23.94
C SER A 2 -10.11 11.31 22.62
N VAL A 3 -9.30 11.32 21.55
CA VAL A 3 -9.80 11.65 20.20
C VAL A 3 -10.81 10.58 19.78
N SER A 4 -12.00 11.01 19.34
CA SER A 4 -13.02 10.12 18.79
C SER A 4 -12.92 10.12 17.27
N TYR A 5 -12.73 8.94 16.67
CA TYR A 5 -12.60 8.79 15.23
C TYR A 5 -13.91 8.38 14.53
N GLY A 6 -15.04 8.36 15.24
CA GLY A 6 -16.30 7.84 14.70
C GLY A 6 -16.78 8.63 13.47
N ARG A 7 -16.78 9.96 13.57
CA ARG A 7 -17.16 10.85 12.46
C ARG A 7 -16.21 10.72 11.28
N LEU A 8 -14.89 10.79 11.52
CA LEU A 8 -13.89 10.65 10.48
C LEU A 8 -14.02 9.31 9.74
N ASN A 9 -14.29 8.20 10.45
CA ASN A 9 -14.50 6.90 9.83
C ASN A 9 -15.68 6.90 8.84
N ILE A 10 -16.82 7.51 9.20
CA ILE A 10 -17.98 7.61 8.30
C ILE A 10 -17.60 8.42 7.06
N GLU A 11 -16.97 9.58 7.25
CA GLU A 11 -16.62 10.45 6.14
C GLU A 11 -15.56 9.83 5.22
N LEU A 12 -14.59 9.07 5.76
CA LEU A 12 -13.61 8.34 4.94
C LEU A 12 -14.26 7.20 4.16
N MET A 13 -15.28 6.55 4.71
CA MET A 13 -16.02 5.51 3.99
C MET A 13 -16.76 6.13 2.79
N GLN A 14 -17.43 7.26 2.99
CA GLN A 14 -18.07 8.01 1.91
C GLN A 14 -17.09 8.45 0.82
N LEU A 15 -15.87 8.87 1.20
CA LEU A 15 -14.82 9.18 0.23
C LEU A 15 -14.38 7.94 -0.55
N LEU A 16 -14.21 6.80 0.11
CA LEU A 16 -13.79 5.55 -0.51
C LEU A 16 -14.82 5.01 -1.51
N ASP A 17 -16.11 5.11 -1.17
CA ASP A 17 -17.21 4.72 -2.05
C ASP A 17 -17.37 5.71 -3.21
N GLY A 18 -17.18 7.01 -2.94
CA GLY A 18 -17.26 8.07 -3.95
C GLY A 18 -16.20 7.97 -5.06
N LEU A 19 -15.08 7.29 -4.83
CA LEU A 19 -14.03 7.10 -5.85
C LEU A 19 -14.52 6.28 -7.06
N ASP A 20 -15.49 5.39 -6.87
CA ASP A 20 -16.02 4.54 -7.95
C ASP A 20 -16.81 5.37 -8.99
N HIS A 21 -17.13 6.63 -8.66
CA HIS A 21 -17.82 7.59 -9.52
C HIS A 21 -16.91 8.66 -10.12
N LEU A 22 -15.59 8.54 -9.97
CA LEU A 22 -14.66 9.45 -10.65
C LEU A 22 -14.77 9.26 -12.17
N GLY A 23 -15.19 10.32 -12.86
CA GLY A 23 -15.23 10.37 -14.32
C GLY A 23 -13.84 10.29 -14.94
N MET A 24 -13.75 10.30 -16.27
CA MET A 24 -12.45 10.43 -16.94
C MET A 24 -11.85 11.81 -16.72
N SER A 25 -10.54 11.88 -16.56
CA SER A 25 -9.79 13.13 -16.35
C SER A 25 -8.54 13.12 -17.22
N ASP A 26 -8.39 14.14 -18.08
CA ASP A 26 -7.19 14.35 -18.89
C ASP A 26 -5.99 14.81 -18.02
N ALA A 27 -6.27 15.31 -16.81
CA ALA A 27 -5.30 15.73 -15.80
C ALA A 27 -5.29 14.74 -14.61
N VAL A 28 -5.18 13.44 -14.91
CA VAL A 28 -5.29 12.38 -13.89
C VAL A 28 -4.28 12.53 -12.76
N ASP A 29 -3.01 12.85 -13.06
CA ASP A 29 -1.97 12.98 -12.03
C ASP A 29 -2.27 14.13 -11.05
N GLU A 30 -2.76 15.27 -11.56
CA GLU A 30 -3.20 16.41 -10.73
C GLU A 30 -4.41 16.03 -9.89
N THR A 31 -5.38 15.32 -10.48
CA THR A 31 -6.57 14.83 -9.77
C THR A 31 -6.18 13.92 -8.60
N ILE A 32 -5.23 13.00 -8.80
CA ILE A 32 -4.74 12.13 -7.71
C ILE A 32 -4.09 12.96 -6.61
N LEU A 33 -3.21 13.90 -6.98
CA LEU A 33 -2.50 14.74 -6.03
C LEU A 33 -3.49 15.55 -5.17
N GLU A 34 -4.48 16.20 -5.79
CA GLU A 34 -5.50 16.96 -5.07
C GLU A 34 -6.28 16.09 -4.08
N LYS A 35 -6.64 14.86 -4.48
CA LYS A 35 -7.36 13.92 -3.61
C LYS A 35 -6.50 13.43 -2.46
N GLN A 36 -5.21 13.19 -2.68
CA GLN A 36 -4.25 12.81 -1.65
C GLN A 36 -4.00 13.98 -0.68
N GLU A 37 -3.82 15.21 -1.18
CA GLU A 37 -3.66 16.40 -0.35
C GLU A 37 -4.91 16.73 0.47
N PHE A 38 -6.10 16.53 -0.11
CA PHE A 38 -7.36 16.65 0.62
C PHE A 38 -7.43 15.64 1.78
N LEU A 39 -7.15 14.36 1.51
CA LEU A 39 -7.10 13.33 2.55
C LEU A 39 -6.05 13.70 3.61
N ALA A 40 -4.86 14.13 3.19
CA ALA A 40 -3.77 14.46 4.09
C ALA A 40 -4.15 15.58 5.07
N ARG A 41 -4.73 16.67 4.56
CA ARG A 41 -5.23 17.78 5.37
C ARG A 41 -6.30 17.34 6.35
N LYS A 42 -7.23 16.51 5.89
CA LYS A 42 -8.34 16.02 6.72
C LYS A 42 -7.85 15.15 7.89
N LEU A 43 -6.98 14.18 7.62
CA LEU A 43 -6.40 13.33 8.66
C LEU A 43 -5.61 14.17 9.68
N LEU A 44 -4.82 15.14 9.23
CA LEU A 44 -4.07 16.03 10.11
C LEU A 44 -4.97 16.89 11.00
N GLN A 45 -6.04 17.46 10.44
CA GLN A 45 -7.03 18.28 11.17
C GLN A 45 -7.74 17.47 12.28
N GLU A 46 -7.98 16.19 12.02
CA GLU A 46 -8.63 15.27 12.96
C GLU A 46 -7.63 14.61 13.93
N GLY A 47 -6.38 15.08 13.95
CA GLY A 47 -5.37 14.66 14.92
C GLY A 47 -4.75 13.30 14.64
N VAL A 48 -4.74 12.84 13.39
CA VAL A 48 -3.95 11.65 13.00
C VAL A 48 -2.46 11.99 13.08
N PRO A 49 -1.65 11.22 13.83
CA PRO A 49 -0.22 11.46 13.99
C PRO A 49 0.58 11.56 12.67
N PRO A 50 1.53 12.51 12.54
CA PRO A 50 2.32 12.68 11.32
C PRO A 50 3.12 11.46 10.86
N HIS A 51 3.57 10.58 11.77
CA HIS A 51 4.28 9.35 11.38
C HIS A 51 3.35 8.36 10.67
N LEU A 52 2.08 8.27 11.07
CA LEU A 52 1.06 7.48 10.37
C LEU A 52 0.72 8.07 9.00
N MET A 53 0.78 9.39 8.86
CA MET A 53 0.63 10.05 7.57
C MET A 53 1.73 9.63 6.59
N LYS A 54 2.99 9.64 7.04
CA LYS A 54 4.11 9.17 6.21
C LYS A 54 3.89 7.73 5.74
N LEU A 55 3.36 6.86 6.61
CA LEU A 55 3.02 5.47 6.28
C LEU A 55 1.90 5.37 5.23
N ILE A 56 0.79 6.11 5.41
CA ILE A 56 -0.35 6.10 4.48
C ILE A 56 0.09 6.59 3.08
N PHE A 57 0.92 7.63 3.02
CA PHE A 57 1.39 8.25 1.78
C PHE A 57 2.82 7.81 1.41
N HIS A 58 3.23 6.61 1.83
CA HIS A 58 4.61 6.13 1.70
C HIS A 58 5.16 6.16 0.27
N GLU A 59 4.33 6.02 -0.76
CA GLU A 59 4.81 6.03 -2.16
C GLU A 59 5.49 7.35 -2.54
N SER A 60 4.98 8.46 -2.01
CA SER A 60 5.57 9.79 -2.18
C SER A 60 6.92 9.93 -1.48
N TYR A 61 7.23 9.05 -0.52
CA TYR A 61 8.45 9.10 0.29
C TYR A 61 9.48 8.03 -0.07
N LEU A 62 9.04 6.80 -0.37
CA LEU A 62 9.90 5.64 -0.58
C LEU A 62 10.26 5.45 -2.05
N TYR A 63 9.28 5.47 -2.97
CA TYR A 63 9.51 4.99 -4.34
C TYR A 63 9.99 6.05 -5.32
N GLN A 64 10.11 7.31 -4.90
CA GLN A 64 10.72 8.37 -5.72
C GLN A 64 12.26 8.37 -5.66
N GLY A 65 12.86 7.65 -4.69
CA GLY A 65 14.29 7.81 -4.35
C GLY A 65 15.20 6.58 -4.45
N ASN A 66 14.70 5.38 -4.80
CA ASN A 66 15.45 4.11 -4.64
C ASN A 66 16.03 3.98 -3.21
N PRO A 67 15.16 3.77 -2.21
CA PRO A 67 15.54 3.88 -0.81
C PRO A 67 16.50 2.74 -0.43
N ASN A 68 17.55 3.09 0.30
CA ASN A 68 18.49 2.11 0.81
C ASN A 68 17.90 1.36 2.02
N ASP A 69 18.49 0.20 2.33
CA ASP A 69 18.01 -0.72 3.36
C ASP A 69 17.85 -0.03 4.74
N SER A 70 18.73 0.92 5.08
CA SER A 70 18.67 1.69 6.33
C SER A 70 17.53 2.70 6.36
N GLU A 71 17.26 3.39 5.24
CA GLU A 71 16.11 4.31 5.12
C GLU A 71 14.78 3.59 5.28
N ILE A 72 14.67 2.39 4.69
CA ILE A 72 13.50 1.52 4.84
C ILE A 72 13.27 1.16 6.31
N MET A 73 14.31 0.72 7.02
CA MET A 73 14.18 0.31 8.42
C MET A 73 13.96 1.47 9.37
N ASN A 74 14.63 2.61 9.14
CA ASN A 74 14.40 3.82 9.93
C ASN A 74 12.96 4.31 9.83
N PHE A 75 12.31 4.08 8.70
CA PHE A 75 10.92 4.46 8.49
C PHE A 75 9.92 3.39 8.95
N LEU A 76 10.03 2.16 8.46
CA LEU A 76 9.03 1.10 8.65
C LEU A 76 9.27 0.23 9.89
N GLY A 77 10.48 0.26 10.46
CA GLY A 77 10.85 -0.56 11.63
C GLY A 77 10.39 0.01 12.97
N GLN A 78 9.79 1.20 12.98
CA GLN A 78 9.32 1.87 14.20
C GLN A 78 7.94 1.35 14.61
N ASP A 79 7.65 1.34 15.91
CA ASP A 79 6.28 1.09 16.39
C ASP A 79 5.37 2.25 15.98
N MET A 80 4.33 1.91 15.22
CA MET A 80 3.38 2.87 14.68
C MET A 80 2.28 3.25 15.66
N GLY A 81 2.16 2.54 16.80
CA GLY A 81 1.13 2.78 17.81
C GLY A 81 -0.28 2.34 17.38
N SER A 82 -0.38 1.50 16.35
CA SER A 82 -1.63 0.92 15.83
C SER A 82 -1.34 -0.44 15.21
N ASP A 83 -2.13 -1.45 15.54
CA ASP A 83 -1.98 -2.81 14.99
C ASP A 83 -2.12 -2.84 13.46
N VAL A 84 -3.05 -2.06 12.91
CA VAL A 84 -3.25 -1.94 11.46
C VAL A 84 -2.04 -1.27 10.81
N ALA A 85 -1.52 -0.18 11.40
CA ALA A 85 -0.32 0.47 10.89
C ALA A 85 0.92 -0.41 10.99
N ASN A 86 1.11 -1.12 12.11
CA ASN A 86 2.21 -2.06 12.30
C ASN A 86 2.14 -3.23 11.30
N THR A 87 0.93 -3.74 11.03
CA THR A 87 0.71 -4.76 9.99
C THR A 87 1.09 -4.22 8.62
N TYR A 88 0.65 -3.00 8.29
CA TYR A 88 0.95 -2.39 7.00
C TYR A 88 2.44 -2.11 6.82
N ALA A 89 3.13 -1.59 7.84
CA ALA A 89 4.57 -1.36 7.80
C ALA A 89 5.35 -2.67 7.57
N LYS A 90 4.98 -3.76 8.25
CA LYS A 90 5.56 -5.09 8.01
C LYS A 90 5.31 -5.58 6.58
N MET A 91 4.10 -5.41 6.06
CA MET A 91 3.81 -5.75 4.66
C MET A 91 4.68 -4.96 3.68
N LEU A 92 4.85 -3.65 3.89
CA LEU A 92 5.72 -2.83 3.04
C LEU A 92 7.19 -3.27 3.10
N ILE A 93 7.68 -3.75 4.26
CA ILE A 93 9.01 -4.36 4.36
C ILE A 93 9.07 -5.65 3.52
N ASP A 94 8.07 -6.53 3.61
CA ASP A 94 8.02 -7.76 2.81
C ASP A 94 7.99 -7.46 1.32
N PHE A 95 7.22 -6.45 0.91
CA PHE A 95 7.11 -5.97 -0.46
C PHE A 95 8.48 -5.48 -0.95
N TYR A 96 9.17 -4.66 -0.17
CA TYR A 96 10.52 -4.20 -0.49
C TYR A 96 11.51 -5.37 -0.71
N VAL A 97 11.42 -6.43 0.10
CA VAL A 97 12.26 -7.63 -0.02
C VAL A 97 11.95 -8.37 -1.33
N ILE A 98 10.67 -8.59 -1.62
CA ILE A 98 10.24 -9.27 -2.85
C ILE A 98 10.64 -8.46 -4.08
N GLU A 99 10.41 -7.14 -4.07
CA GLU A 99 10.78 -6.25 -5.16
C GLU A 99 12.30 -6.21 -5.38
N SER A 100 13.08 -6.14 -4.30
CA SER A 100 14.54 -6.13 -4.39
C SER A 100 15.09 -7.38 -5.05
N ARG A 101 14.48 -8.54 -4.75
CA ARG A 101 14.81 -9.81 -5.40
C ARG A 101 14.35 -9.85 -6.85
N LEU A 102 13.13 -9.40 -7.14
CA LEU A 102 12.61 -9.38 -8.51
C LEU A 102 13.42 -8.47 -9.43
N ARG A 103 13.72 -7.23 -8.99
CA ARG A 103 14.33 -6.18 -9.83
C ARG A 103 15.85 -6.24 -9.87
N PHE A 104 16.50 -6.52 -8.74
CA PHE A 104 17.95 -6.39 -8.61
C PHE A 104 18.66 -7.71 -8.32
N ASP A 105 17.91 -8.81 -8.16
CA ASP A 105 18.45 -10.11 -7.75
C ASP A 105 19.28 -10.02 -6.46
N ARG A 106 18.91 -9.10 -5.55
CA ARG A 106 19.63 -8.82 -4.31
C ARG A 106 18.82 -9.19 -3.08
N LYS A 107 19.50 -9.68 -2.05
CA LYS A 107 18.92 -9.82 -0.70
C LYS A 107 19.15 -8.49 0.04
N PRO A 108 18.11 -7.75 0.43
CA PRO A 108 18.30 -6.60 1.31
C PRO A 108 18.83 -7.07 2.67
N MET A 109 19.72 -6.30 3.27
CA MET A 109 20.28 -6.55 4.60
C MET A 109 19.49 -5.73 5.62
N LEU A 110 18.39 -6.32 6.12
CA LEU A 110 17.51 -5.67 7.08
C LEU A 110 17.72 -6.24 8.49
N ASP A 111 17.66 -5.36 9.50
CA ASP A 111 17.74 -5.74 10.92
C ASP A 111 16.49 -6.50 11.38
N SER A 112 15.34 -6.22 10.75
CA SER A 112 14.09 -6.98 10.91
C SER A 112 13.39 -7.07 9.57
N TYR A 113 12.82 -8.24 9.32
CA TYR A 113 11.90 -8.44 8.21
C TYR A 113 10.46 -8.26 8.70
N GLY A 114 9.53 -8.09 7.78
CA GLY A 114 8.14 -7.78 8.07
C GLY A 114 7.40 -8.97 8.68
N THR A 115 6.54 -9.60 7.88
CA THR A 115 5.88 -10.87 8.24
C THR A 115 6.70 -12.08 7.79
N ILE A 116 7.59 -11.91 6.80
CA ILE A 116 8.48 -12.98 6.36
C ILE A 116 9.64 -13.12 7.36
N PRO A 117 9.88 -14.30 7.96
CA PRO A 117 10.99 -14.47 8.89
C PRO A 117 12.37 -14.29 8.23
N SER A 118 13.34 -13.75 8.97
CA SER A 118 14.72 -13.57 8.48
C SER A 118 15.37 -14.87 7.99
N THR A 119 15.08 -15.98 8.65
CA THR A 119 15.53 -17.32 8.25
C THR A 119 15.05 -17.69 6.85
N VAL A 120 13.79 -17.38 6.52
CA VAL A 120 13.20 -17.63 5.20
C VAL A 120 13.84 -16.74 4.13
N VAL A 121 14.09 -15.46 4.44
CA VAL A 121 14.77 -14.56 3.50
C VAL A 121 16.20 -15.03 3.23
N ASN A 122 16.91 -15.47 4.27
CA ASN A 122 18.29 -15.92 4.15
C ASN A 122 18.41 -17.24 3.39
N GLN A 123 17.49 -18.18 3.61
CA GLN A 123 17.48 -19.50 2.97
C GLN A 123 16.91 -19.48 1.55
N SER A 124 16.08 -18.51 1.19
CA SER A 124 15.51 -18.41 -0.17
C SER A 124 16.57 -18.03 -1.20
N HIS A 125 16.68 -18.85 -2.24
CA HIS A 125 17.54 -18.60 -3.39
C HIS A 125 16.79 -17.82 -4.48
N THR A 126 15.51 -18.11 -4.67
CA THR A 126 14.63 -17.42 -5.61
C THR A 126 13.49 -16.68 -4.90
N VAL A 127 12.83 -15.75 -5.61
CA VAL A 127 11.57 -15.12 -5.15
C VAL A 127 10.48 -16.17 -4.93
N ARG A 128 10.49 -17.23 -5.75
CA ARG A 128 9.56 -18.34 -5.62
C ARG A 128 9.75 -19.08 -4.30
N ASP A 129 10.99 -19.36 -3.90
CA ASP A 129 11.30 -20.01 -2.62
C ASP A 129 10.89 -19.13 -1.43
N LEU A 130 11.13 -17.81 -1.54
CA LEU A 130 10.70 -16.82 -0.55
C LEU A 130 9.18 -16.88 -0.34
N ILE A 131 8.43 -16.93 -1.44
CA ILE A 131 6.97 -16.96 -1.44
C ILE A 131 6.42 -18.27 -0.92
N TYR A 132 6.86 -19.42 -1.42
CA TYR A 132 6.34 -20.73 -0.95
C TYR A 132 6.59 -20.98 0.53
N THR A 133 7.75 -20.53 1.02
CA THR A 133 8.13 -20.71 2.43
C THR A 133 7.36 -19.75 3.33
N SER A 134 6.94 -18.59 2.80
CA SER A 134 6.00 -17.70 3.49
C SER A 134 4.56 -18.27 3.37
N MET A 135 3.91 -18.59 4.50
CA MET A 135 2.50 -19.02 4.45
C MET A 135 1.56 -17.88 3.98
N TYR A 136 2.06 -16.64 4.00
CA TYR A 136 1.30 -15.41 3.77
C TYR A 136 1.08 -15.08 2.28
N PHE A 137 2.00 -15.49 1.40
CA PHE A 137 1.99 -15.14 -0.02
C PHE A 137 1.71 -16.33 -0.96
N ARG A 138 1.06 -17.41 -0.51
CA ARG A 138 0.83 -18.59 -1.37
C ARG A 138 0.11 -18.27 -2.69
N ASP A 139 -0.74 -17.23 -2.70
CA ASP A 139 -1.46 -16.76 -3.89
C ASP A 139 -0.52 -16.12 -4.96
N PHE A 140 0.78 -15.97 -4.66
CA PHE A 140 1.79 -15.31 -5.50
C PHE A 140 2.68 -16.29 -6.28
N GLU A 141 2.23 -17.53 -6.49
CA GLU A 141 3.01 -18.62 -7.08
C GLU A 141 3.67 -18.28 -8.43
N ASN A 142 3.06 -17.38 -9.21
CA ASN A 142 3.51 -16.94 -10.54
C ASN A 142 3.91 -15.45 -10.58
N ILE A 143 4.39 -14.91 -9.45
CA ILE A 143 4.86 -13.54 -9.38
C ILE A 143 6.02 -13.29 -10.35
N ASN A 144 6.04 -12.12 -10.95
CA ASN A 144 7.13 -11.62 -11.77
C ASN A 144 7.11 -10.09 -11.75
N ARG A 145 8.10 -9.45 -12.40
CA ARG A 145 8.20 -7.99 -12.43
C ARG A 145 6.95 -7.27 -12.98
N LYS A 146 6.20 -7.90 -13.88
CA LYS A 146 5.05 -7.27 -14.54
C LYS A 146 3.80 -7.28 -13.66
N ASN A 147 3.47 -8.43 -13.05
CA ASN A 147 2.27 -8.58 -12.22
C ASN A 147 2.50 -8.32 -10.73
N TYR A 148 3.75 -8.17 -10.29
CA TYR A 148 4.09 -7.90 -8.89
C TYR A 148 3.31 -6.72 -8.29
N PRO A 149 3.27 -5.51 -8.89
CA PRO A 149 2.59 -4.37 -8.28
C PRO A 149 1.11 -4.65 -8.02
N LYS A 150 0.42 -5.21 -9.01
CA LYS A 150 -0.97 -5.62 -8.89
C LYS A 150 -1.19 -6.62 -7.75
N LEU A 151 -0.39 -7.68 -7.68
CA LEU A 151 -0.57 -8.70 -6.64
C LEU A 151 -0.35 -8.12 -5.22
N MET A 152 0.59 -7.18 -5.07
CA MET A 152 0.78 -6.44 -3.80
C MET A 152 -0.45 -5.60 -3.45
N ASP A 153 -1.04 -4.94 -4.45
CA ASP A 153 -2.25 -4.16 -4.28
C ASP A 153 -3.43 -5.05 -3.89
N GLU A 154 -3.65 -6.18 -4.59
CA GLU A 154 -4.75 -7.14 -4.30
C GLU A 154 -4.64 -7.65 -2.87
N PHE A 155 -3.43 -7.98 -2.45
CA PHE A 155 -3.15 -8.48 -1.12
C PHE A 155 -3.34 -7.42 -0.04
N THR A 156 -2.93 -6.17 -0.32
CA THR A 156 -3.19 -5.02 0.54
C THR A 156 -4.70 -4.79 0.67
N HIS A 157 -5.44 -4.83 -0.44
CA HIS A 157 -6.88 -4.70 -0.43
C HIS A 157 -7.54 -5.79 0.44
N LYS A 158 -7.21 -7.06 0.19
CA LYS A 158 -7.72 -8.22 0.94
C LYS A 158 -7.44 -8.10 2.44
N THR A 159 -6.24 -7.65 2.80
CA THR A 159 -5.81 -7.53 4.21
C THR A 159 -6.57 -6.44 4.96
N PHE A 160 -6.76 -5.27 4.34
CA PHE A 160 -7.33 -4.11 5.05
C PHE A 160 -8.83 -3.90 4.83
N LYS A 161 -9.47 -4.65 3.93
CA LYS A 161 -10.90 -4.52 3.67
C LYS A 161 -11.76 -4.73 4.92
N SER A 162 -11.61 -5.82 5.67
CA SER A 162 -12.42 -6.03 6.88
C SER A 162 -12.25 -4.90 7.90
N HIS A 163 -11.00 -4.51 8.17
CA HIS A 163 -10.68 -3.40 9.08
C HIS A 163 -11.29 -2.07 8.61
N ALA A 164 -11.34 -1.81 7.31
CA ALA A 164 -11.93 -0.60 6.77
C ALA A 164 -13.44 -0.55 6.98
N TYR A 165 -14.17 -1.67 6.91
CA TYR A 165 -15.63 -1.66 6.99
C TYR A 165 -16.17 -1.85 8.41
N GLU A 166 -15.40 -2.48 9.31
CA GLU A 166 -15.88 -2.84 10.65
C GLU A 166 -15.38 -1.91 11.76
N ALA A 167 -14.21 -1.28 11.61
CA ALA A 167 -13.60 -0.48 12.68
C ALA A 167 -14.01 1.00 12.65
N MET A 168 -14.39 1.52 13.83
CA MET A 168 -14.70 2.94 14.09
C MET A 168 -13.61 3.65 14.93
N SER A 169 -12.45 3.01 15.06
CA SER A 169 -11.28 3.51 15.79
C SER A 169 -10.21 4.08 14.84
N LEU A 170 -9.04 4.45 15.37
CA LEU A 170 -7.87 4.83 14.57
C LEU A 170 -7.48 3.73 13.55
N ASN A 171 -7.65 2.46 13.90
CA ASN A 171 -7.40 1.34 12.99
C ASN A 171 -8.30 1.40 11.74
N GLY A 172 -9.56 1.78 11.92
CA GLY A 172 -10.49 1.99 10.80
C GLY A 172 -10.11 3.18 9.94
N VAL A 173 -9.65 4.27 10.55
CA VAL A 173 -9.14 5.46 9.83
C VAL A 173 -7.96 5.09 8.95
N ILE A 174 -6.98 4.38 9.50
CA ILE A 174 -5.78 3.95 8.78
C ILE A 174 -6.15 3.01 7.64
N ALA A 175 -6.96 1.96 7.91
CA ALA A 175 -7.38 0.99 6.89
C ALA A 175 -8.12 1.66 5.73
N LYS A 176 -9.10 2.54 6.01
CA LYS A 176 -9.83 3.29 4.97
C LYS A 176 -8.90 4.20 4.17
N SER A 177 -7.93 4.83 4.82
CA SER A 177 -6.96 5.72 4.16
C SER A 177 -6.01 4.96 3.23
N ILE A 178 -5.53 3.79 3.65
CA ILE A 178 -4.73 2.89 2.81
C ILE A 178 -5.53 2.47 1.58
N LEU A 179 -6.77 2.00 1.76
CA LEU A 179 -7.63 1.57 0.65
C LEU A 179 -7.97 2.73 -0.29
N TYR A 180 -8.12 3.94 0.24
CA TYR A 180 -8.38 5.13 -0.57
C TYR A 180 -7.19 5.45 -1.47
N CYS A 181 -5.97 5.45 -0.94
CA CYS A 181 -4.74 5.62 -1.75
C CYS A 181 -4.61 4.52 -2.81
N LEU A 182 -4.90 3.27 -2.44
CA LEU A 182 -4.88 2.15 -3.37
C LEU A 182 -5.87 2.31 -4.53
N LYS A 183 -7.12 2.68 -4.23
CA LYS A 183 -8.14 2.95 -5.26
C LYS A 183 -7.75 4.12 -6.16
N LEU A 184 -7.16 5.18 -5.61
CA LEU A 184 -6.65 6.31 -6.39
C LEU A 184 -5.55 5.88 -7.37
N ASN A 185 -4.60 5.06 -6.93
CA ASN A 185 -3.55 4.55 -7.80
C ASN A 185 -4.11 3.65 -8.91
N ASN A 186 -5.09 2.80 -8.59
CA ASN A 186 -5.76 1.99 -9.59
C ASN A 186 -6.51 2.85 -10.62
N TYR A 187 -7.25 3.87 -10.17
CA TYR A 187 -7.88 4.85 -11.06
C TYR A 187 -6.84 5.51 -11.98
N ARG A 188 -5.69 5.92 -11.43
CA ARG A 188 -4.58 6.49 -12.20
C ARG A 188 -4.10 5.57 -13.30
N ILE A 189 -3.85 4.30 -12.96
CA ILE A 189 -3.37 3.27 -13.90
C ILE A 189 -4.37 3.06 -15.04
N ILE A 190 -5.66 2.92 -14.70
CA ILE A 190 -6.74 2.72 -15.69
C ILE A 190 -6.85 3.93 -16.63
N GLN A 191 -6.87 5.16 -16.09
CA GLN A 191 -6.99 6.36 -16.93
C GLN A 191 -5.77 6.54 -17.83
N LYS A 192 -4.55 6.35 -17.30
CA LYS A 192 -3.33 6.40 -18.13
C LYS A 192 -3.34 5.33 -19.22
N GLY A 193 -3.81 4.13 -18.90
CA GLY A 193 -4.02 3.07 -19.90
C GLY A 193 -4.93 3.52 -21.04
N ARG A 194 -6.08 4.12 -20.71
CA ARG A 194 -7.02 4.67 -21.69
C ARG A 194 -6.40 5.78 -22.54
N MET A 195 -5.71 6.73 -21.93
CA MET A 195 -5.05 7.84 -22.62
C MET A 195 -3.99 7.36 -23.62
N LEU A 196 -3.31 6.26 -23.30
CA LEU A 196 -2.31 5.62 -24.16
C LEU A 196 -2.92 4.67 -25.20
N GLY A 197 -4.25 4.53 -25.25
CA GLY A 197 -4.94 3.64 -26.18
C GLY A 197 -4.71 2.15 -25.88
N LEU A 198 -4.34 1.81 -24.64
CA LEU A 198 -4.19 0.42 -24.21
C LEU A 198 -5.57 -0.21 -23.95
N ASP A 199 -5.65 -1.53 -24.14
CA ASP A 199 -6.83 -2.29 -23.74
C ASP A 199 -7.01 -2.20 -22.22
N VAL A 200 -8.13 -1.63 -21.79
CA VAL A 200 -8.45 -1.44 -20.37
C VAL A 200 -8.53 -2.78 -19.67
N ASP A 201 -9.02 -3.83 -20.33
CA ASP A 201 -9.11 -5.16 -19.72
C ASP A 201 -7.72 -5.76 -19.51
N GLU A 202 -6.77 -5.49 -20.41
CA GLU A 202 -5.36 -5.85 -20.24
C GLU A 202 -4.70 -5.04 -19.12
N VAL A 203 -4.96 -3.73 -19.07
CA VAL A 203 -4.43 -2.83 -18.03
C VAL A 203 -4.95 -3.24 -16.66
N VAL A 204 -6.25 -3.49 -16.51
CA VAL A 204 -6.85 -3.99 -15.27
C VAL A 204 -6.29 -5.37 -14.94
N ARG A 205 -6.18 -6.29 -15.90
CA ARG A 205 -5.66 -7.64 -15.64
C ARG A 205 -4.22 -7.63 -15.13
N ASN A 206 -3.38 -6.74 -15.64
CA ASN A 206 -1.95 -6.74 -15.33
C ASN A 206 -1.53 -5.73 -14.27
N TYR A 207 -2.28 -4.64 -14.10
CA TYR A 207 -1.88 -3.46 -13.32
C TYR A 207 -2.98 -2.86 -12.44
N GLY A 208 -4.26 -3.24 -12.63
CA GLY A 208 -5.38 -2.71 -11.85
C GLY A 208 -6.02 -3.74 -10.91
N ASN A 209 -6.74 -3.22 -9.92
CA ASN A 209 -7.48 -3.98 -8.91
C ASN A 209 -9.00 -3.90 -9.02
#